data_AF-A0A2M7BC27-F1
#
_entry.id   AF-A0A2M7BC27-F1
#
_cell.length_a   1.000
_cell.length_b   1.000
_cell.length_c   1.000
_cell.angle_alpha   90.00
_cell.angle_beta   90.00
_cell.angle_gamma   90.00
#
_symmetry.space_group_name_H-M   'P 1'
#
loop_
_entity.id
_entity.type
_entity.pdbx_description
1 polymer ?
#
loop_
_entity_poly.entity_id
_entity_poly.type
_entity_poly.pdbx_seq_one_letter_code
_entity_poly.pdbx_strand_id
1 'polypeptide(L)' 'MTNLELVLNMLAETATTEISEKREPKTFNENKKVAKEGGTIAGNARRQIEKKSGRKAITKDDFQTLSKKKID' A
#
# COMPACT_ATOMS: atom_id res chain seq x y z
N MET A 1 -3.47 -11.90 2.63
CA MET A 1 -3.93 -10.50 2.49
C MET A 1 -5.12 -10.27 3.41
N THR A 2 -5.00 -9.32 4.34
CA THR A 2 -5.97 -8.94 5.35
C THR A 2 -6.75 -7.69 4.93
N ASN A 3 -7.85 -7.39 5.62
CA ASN A 3 -8.64 -6.18 5.38
C ASN A 3 -7.81 -4.91 5.57
N LEU A 4 -6.93 -4.87 6.57
CA LEU A 4 -6.07 -3.72 6.82
C LEU A 4 -5.04 -3.52 5.69
N GLU A 5 -4.47 -4.60 5.15
CA GLU A 5 -3.58 -4.52 3.99
C GLU A 5 -4.30 -4.00 2.76
N LEU A 6 -5.54 -4.45 2.53
CA LEU A 6 -6.35 -4.00 1.39
C LEU A 6 -6.65 -2.49 1.51
N VAL A 7 -7.06 -2.02 2.69
CA VAL A 7 -7.31 -0.59 2.94
C VAL A 7 -6.04 0.24 2.79
N LEU A 8 -4.90 -0.24 3.28
CA LEU A 8 -3.61 0.44 3.10
C LEU A 8 -3.18 0.49 1.63
N ASN A 9 -3.47 -0.56 0.85
CA ASN A 9 -3.21 -0.56 -0.59
C ASN A 9 -4.11 0.45 -1.32
N MET A 10 -5.41 0.44 -1.05
CA MET A 10 -6.33 1.44 -1.58
C MET A 10 -5.90 2.87 -1.21
N LEU A 11 -5.45 3.09 0.03
CA LEU A 11 -4.93 4.40 0.44
C LEU A 11 -3.71 4.82 -0.38
N ALA A 12 -2.80 3.90 -0.69
CA ALA A 12 -1.64 4.19 -1.52
C ALA A 12 -2.05 4.56 -2.95
N GLU A 13 -2.98 3.81 -3.53
CA GLU A 13 -3.52 4.02 -4.87
C GLU A 13 -4.25 5.35 -4.96
N THR A 14 -5.25 5.58 -4.11
CA THR A 14 -6.02 6.82 -4.09
C THR A 14 -5.12 8.02 -3.84
N ALA A 15 -4.19 7.97 -2.88
CA ALA A 15 -3.27 9.07 -2.65
C ALA A 15 -2.36 9.35 -3.86
N THR A 16 -1.89 8.31 -4.54
CA THR A 16 -1.09 8.47 -5.77
C THR A 16 -1.92 9.12 -6.86
N THR A 17 -3.16 8.68 -7.06
CA THR A 17 -4.09 9.22 -8.06
C THR A 17 -4.39 10.69 -7.79
N GLU A 18 -4.80 11.06 -6.58
CA GLU A 18 -5.09 12.45 -6.20
C GLU A 18 -3.89 13.38 -6.42
N ILE A 19 -2.68 12.93 -6.06
CA ILE A 19 -1.45 13.71 -6.30
C ILE A 19 -1.17 13.81 -7.81
N SER A 20 -1.36 12.72 -8.55
CA SER A 20 -1.12 12.67 -10.00
C SER A 20 -2.08 13.59 -10.75
N GLU A 21 -3.37 13.56 -10.43
CA GLU A 21 -4.38 14.44 -11.03
C GLU A 21 -4.09 15.91 -10.73
N LYS A 22 -3.61 16.21 -9.52
CA LYS A 22 -3.28 17.60 -9.15
C LYS A 22 -2.02 18.13 -9.82
N ARG A 23 -0.99 17.30 -9.99
CA ARG A 23 0.33 17.72 -10.50
C ARG A 23 0.54 17.47 -11.98
N GLU A 24 -0.26 16.60 -12.58
CA GLU A 24 -0.20 16.19 -13.98
C GLU A 24 1.24 15.85 -14.47
N PRO A 25 1.96 14.94 -13.79
CA PRO A 25 3.35 14.63 -14.12
C PRO A 25 3.48 14.13 -15.57
N LYS A 26 4.43 14.67 -16.33
CA LYS A 26 4.59 14.36 -17.77
C LYS A 26 5.74 13.39 -18.03
N THR A 27 6.73 13.37 -17.16
CA THR A 27 7.91 12.51 -17.32
C THR A 27 7.86 11.29 -16.40
N PHE A 28 8.60 10.25 -16.76
CA PHE A 28 8.76 9.08 -15.89
C PHE A 28 9.31 9.45 -14.51
N ASN A 29 10.28 10.38 -14.44
CA ASN A 29 10.88 10.81 -13.19
C ASN A 29 9.89 11.53 -12.27
N GLU A 30 8.96 12.31 -12.84
CA GLU A 30 7.89 12.96 -12.07
C GLU A 30 6.87 11.93 -11.59
N ASN A 31 6.42 11.02 -12.46
CA ASN A 31 5.53 9.93 -12.09
C ASN A 31 6.12 9.06 -10.97
N LYS A 32 7.42 8.77 -11.02
CA LYS A 32 8.15 8.05 -9.97
C LYS A 32 8.12 8.80 -8.63
N LYS A 33 8.19 10.13 -8.64
CA LYS A 33 8.07 10.94 -7.42
C LYS A 33 6.64 10.85 -6.87
N VAL A 34 5.63 11.00 -7.71
CA VAL A 34 4.20 10.90 -7.32
C VAL A 34 3.88 9.54 -6.70
N ALA A 35 4.31 8.44 -7.33
CA ALA A 35 4.15 7.09 -6.78
C ALA A 35 4.85 6.91 -5.42
N LYS A 36 6.05 7.49 -5.26
CA LYS A 36 6.77 7.45 -3.98
C LYS A 36 6.02 8.22 -2.89
N GLU A 37 5.41 9.35 -3.23
CA GLU A 37 4.64 10.16 -2.29
C GLU A 37 3.36 9.45 -1.83
N GLY A 38 2.56 8.91 -2.75
CA GLY A 38 1.36 8.12 -2.41
C GLY A 38 1.70 6.89 -1.56
N GLY A 39 2.75 6.15 -1.95
CA GLY A 39 3.26 5.04 -1.14
C GLY A 39 3.79 5.47 0.24
N THR A 40 4.36 6.67 0.36
CA THR A 40 4.83 7.22 1.64
C THR A 40 3.66 7.53 2.58
N ILE A 41 2.55 8.03 2.05
CA ILE A 41 1.32 8.30 2.81
C ILE A 41 0.77 7.00 3.42
N ALA A 42 0.57 5.97 2.60
CA ALA A 42 0.13 4.66 3.09
C ALA A 42 1.14 4.04 4.07
N GLY A 43 2.44 4.15 3.80
CA GLY A 43 3.50 3.67 4.68
C GLY A 43 3.51 4.38 6.04
N ASN A 44 3.22 5.67 6.09
CA ASN A 44 3.06 6.43 7.33
C ASN A 44 1.83 5.95 8.12
N ALA A 45 0.69 5.78 7.45
CA ALA A 45 -0.52 5.27 8.07
C ALA A 45 -0.30 3.88 8.67
N ARG A 46 0.33 2.97 7.91
CA ARG A 46 0.72 1.64 8.38
C ARG A 46 1.53 1.72 9.66
N ARG A 47 2.64 2.47 9.66
CA ARG A 47 3.52 2.61 10.83
C ARG A 47 2.78 3.14 12.06
N GLN A 48 1.89 4.11 11.88
CA GLN A 48 1.09 4.65 12.98
C GLN A 48 0.11 3.62 13.55
N ILE A 49 -0.57 2.86 12.70
CA ILE A 49 -1.49 1.80 13.12
C ILE A 49 -0.74 0.68 13.84
N GLU A 50 0.40 0.23 13.30
CA GLU A 50 1.24 -0.80 13.92
C GLU A 50 1.75 -0.34 15.29
N LYS A 51 2.23 0.90 15.40
CA LYS A 51 2.70 1.47 16.67
C LYS A 51 1.60 1.55 17.73
N LYS A 52 0.37 1.91 17.35
CA LYS A 52 -0.75 2.04 18.30
C LYS A 52 -1.41 0.71 18.65
N SER A 53 -1.47 -0.23 17.70
CA SER A 53 -2.16 -1.51 17.88
C SER A 53 -1.26 -2.63 18.41
N GLY A 54 0.07 -2.46 18.35
CA GLY A 54 1.04 -3.49 18.71
C GLY A 54 1.09 -4.69 17.76
N ARG A 55 0.30 -4.66 16.67
CA ARG A 55 0.18 -5.75 15.70
C ARG A 55 0.73 -5.31 14.35
N LYS A 56 1.38 -6.23 13.63
CA LYS A 56 1.79 -5.98 12.25
C LYS A 56 0.57 -5.86 11.36
N ALA A 57 0.57 -4.85 10.50
CA ALA A 57 -0.47 -4.66 9.51
C ALA A 57 -0.29 -5.61 8.33
N ILE A 58 0.95 -6.00 8.03
CA ILE A 58 1.29 -6.85 6.90
C ILE A 58 1.45 -8.30 7.38
N THR A 59 0.78 -9.25 6.72
CA THR A 59 0.98 -10.68 6.96
C THR A 59 2.08 -11.22 6.05
N LYS A 60 2.80 -12.23 6.54
CA LYS A 60 3.87 -12.91 5.81
C LYS A 60 3.34 -13.98 4.85
N ASP A 61 2.04 -14.01 4.59
CA ASP A 61 1.42 -15.07 3.80
C ASP A 61 1.94 -15.01 2.37
N ASP A 62 2.85 -15.93 2.09
CA ASP A 62 3.45 -16.10 0.79
C ASP A 62 2.36 -16.63 -0.17
N PHE A 63 2.27 -16.02 -1.35
CA PHE A 63 1.24 -16.34 -2.34
C PHE A 63 1.24 -17.84 -2.68
N GLN A 64 2.41 -18.49 -2.65
CA GLN A 64 2.55 -19.93 -2.84
C GLN A 64 1.95 -20.77 -1.72
N THR A 65 1.95 -20.29 -0.46
CA THR A 65 1.36 -21.01 0.67
C THR A 65 -0.17 -20.95 0.64
N LEU A 66 -0.74 -19.84 0.16
CA LEU A 66 -2.19 -19.70 -0.03
C LEU A 66 -2.73 -20.58 -1.17
N SER A 67 -1.95 -20.80 -2.22
CA SER A 67 -2.32 -21.69 -3.34
C SER A 67 -2.35 -23.18 -2.94
N LYS A 68 -1.54 -23.61 -1.97
CA LYS A 68 -1.47 -25.02 -1.53
C LYS A 68 -2.61 -25.40 -0.58
N LYS A 69 -3.11 -24.46 0.21
CA LYS A 69 -4.23 -24.67 1.16
C LYS A 69 -5.61 -24.85 0.51
N LYS A 70 -5.73 -24.66 -0.80
CA LYS A 70 -6.99 -24.80 -1.55
C LYS A 70 -7.15 -26.17 -2.25
N ILE A 71 -6.20 -27.09 -2.06
CA ILE A 71 -6.20 -28.41 -2.73
C ILE A 71 -6.45 -29.57 -1.72
N ASP A 72 -6.76 -29.26 -0.46
CA ASP A 72 -7.22 -30.25 0.53
C ASP A 72 -8.73 -30.10 0.80
#